data_AF-A0A4Q0NNG2-F1
#
_entry.id   AF-A0A4Q0NNG2-F1
#
_cell.length_a   1.000
_cell.length_b   1.000
_cell.length_c   1.000
_cell.angle_alpha   90.00
_cell.angle_beta   90.00
_cell.angle_gamma   90.00
#
_symmetry.space_group_name_H-M   'P 1'
#
loop_
_entity.id
_entity.type
_entity.pdbx_description
1 polymer ?
#
loop_
_entity_poly.entity_id
_entity_poly.type
_entity_poly.pdbx_seq_one_letter_code
_entity_poly.pdbx_strand_id
1 'polypeptide(L)'
;MKNLKPLFLIAVVALFSACSSVRVASDYDQSADFTNYKTFAFFKPGIDKAEISDLDKKRILRAIENEMLAKGFVKSEDPSMLVSIFTTAQQRVDVYNNYGWGWGAWGPWG
;
A
#
# COMPACT_ATOMS: atom_id res chain seq x y z
N MET A 1 -7.86 -21.69 -42.49
CA MET A 1 -7.57 -20.38 -41.85
C MET A 1 -7.47 -20.63 -40.35
N LYS A 2 -6.28 -20.49 -39.75
CA LYS A 2 -6.07 -20.78 -38.32
C LYS A 2 -6.87 -19.77 -37.49
N ASN A 3 -7.76 -20.25 -36.63
CA ASN A 3 -8.63 -19.44 -35.80
C ASN A 3 -7.79 -18.65 -34.78
N LEU A 4 -7.38 -17.42 -35.10
CA LEU A 4 -6.59 -16.53 -34.23
C LEU A 4 -7.42 -15.90 -33.09
N LYS A 5 -8.75 -15.94 -33.20
CA LYS A 5 -9.70 -15.36 -32.23
C LYS A 5 -9.48 -15.85 -30.78
N PRO A 6 -9.31 -17.15 -30.48
CA PRO A 6 -9.04 -17.61 -29.12
C PRO A 6 -7.70 -17.10 -28.55
N LEU A 7 -6.67 -16.95 -29.38
CA LEU A 7 -5.36 -16.46 -28.94
C LEU A 7 -5.43 -14.99 -28.51
N PHE A 8 -6.16 -14.16 -29.25
CA PHE A 8 -6.40 -12.77 -28.88
C PHE A 8 -7.16 -12.65 -27.56
N LEU A 9 -8.16 -13.50 -27.34
CA LEU A 9 -8.95 -13.49 -26.11
C LEU A 9 -8.12 -13.90 -24.89
N ILE A 10 -7.24 -14.89 -25.03
CA ILE A 10 -6.30 -15.30 -23.97
C ILE A 10 -5.31 -14.16 -23.65
N ALA A 11 -4.79 -13.46 -24.68
CA ALA A 11 -3.88 -12.34 -24.47
C ALA A 11 -4.54 -11.19 -23.70
N VAL A 12 -5.80 -10.87 -24.01
CA VAL A 12 -6.57 -9.85 -23.29
C VAL A 12 -6.80 -10.26 -21.84
N VAL A 13 -7.21 -11.51 -21.58
CA VAL A 13 -7.40 -12.01 -20.21
C VAL A 13 -6.09 -12.01 -19.42
N ALA A 14 -4.96 -12.35 -20.04
CA ALA A 14 -3.65 -12.31 -19.41
C ALA A 14 -3.26 -10.89 -18.99
N LEU A 15 -3.57 -9.87 -19.79
CA LEU A 15 -3.30 -8.47 -19.44
C LEU A 15 -4.09 -7.99 -18.21
N PHE A 16 -5.31 -8.50 -17.99
CA PHE A 16 -6.10 -8.14 -16.81
C PHE A 16 -5.71 -8.90 -15.53
N SER A 17 -4.92 -9.99 -15.64
CA SER A 17 -4.52 -10.80 -14.48
C SER A 17 -3.42 -10.18 -13.60
N ALA A 18 -2.77 -9.11 -14.07
CA ALA A 18 -1.62 -8.51 -13.37
C ALA A 18 -1.99 -7.53 -12.23
N CYS A 19 -3.28 -7.27 -11.99
CA CYS A 19 -3.68 -6.31 -10.96
C CYS A 19 -3.54 -6.93 -9.55
N SER A 20 -2.45 -6.61 -8.85
CA SER A 20 -2.31 -6.91 -7.41
C SER A 20 -3.01 -5.84 -6.59
N SER A 21 -4.07 -6.20 -5.86
CA SER A 21 -4.77 -5.26 -4.99
C SER A 21 -4.10 -5.17 -3.60
N VAL A 22 -4.19 -3.99 -2.98
CA VAL A 22 -3.82 -3.80 -1.58
C VAL A 22 -4.99 -4.26 -0.71
N ARG A 23 -4.71 -5.00 0.36
CA ARG A 23 -5.72 -5.36 1.36
C ARG A 23 -5.94 -4.18 2.29
N VAL A 24 -7.19 -3.72 2.39
CA VAL A 24 -7.61 -2.60 3.25
C VAL A 24 -8.78 -3.06 4.11
N ALA A 25 -8.74 -2.76 5.40
CA ALA A 25 -9.85 -2.93 6.34
C ALA A 25 -10.12 -1.58 6.99
N SER A 26 -11.40 -1.22 7.15
CA SER A 26 -11.84 0.03 7.77
C SER A 26 -12.96 -0.23 8.75
N ASP A 27 -12.90 0.42 9.90
CA ASP A 27 -13.92 0.37 10.94
C ASP A 27 -14.16 1.79 11.49
N TYR A 28 -15.38 2.06 11.96
CA TYR A 28 -15.79 3.37 12.45
C TYR A 28 -16.98 3.26 13.42
N ASP A 29 -17.15 4.28 14.27
CA ASP A 29 -18.29 4.39 15.16
C ASP A 29 -19.55 4.83 14.40
N GLN A 30 -20.57 3.97 14.36
CA GLN A 30 -21.84 4.25 13.69
C GLN A 30 -22.74 5.25 14.44
N SER A 31 -22.49 5.45 15.73
CA SER A 31 -23.24 6.41 16.55
C SER A 31 -22.68 7.83 16.48
N ALA A 32 -21.43 7.98 16.01
CA ALA A 32 -20.78 9.27 15.87
C ALA A 32 -21.28 10.02 14.63
N ASP A 33 -21.75 11.25 14.82
CA ASP A 33 -22.13 12.12 13.71
C ASP A 33 -20.90 12.87 13.16
N PHE A 34 -20.32 12.32 12.09
CA PHE A 34 -19.16 12.89 11.41
C PHE A 34 -19.44 14.23 10.72
N THR A 35 -20.70 14.63 10.55
CA THR A 35 -21.04 15.89 9.85
C THR A 35 -20.62 17.13 10.63
N ASN A 36 -20.51 17.02 11.96
CA ASN A 36 -20.10 18.11 12.86
C ASN A 36 -18.59 18.39 12.84
N TYR A 37 -17.79 17.46 12.32
CA TYR A 37 -16.34 17.63 12.22
C TYR A 37 -15.99 18.18 10.84
N LYS A 38 -15.49 19.41 10.78
CA LYS A 38 -15.11 20.07 9.52
C LYS A 38 -13.63 20.38 9.43
N THR A 39 -12.97 20.48 10.57
CA THR A 39 -11.55 20.83 10.65
C THR A 39 -10.72 19.68 11.19
N PHE A 40 -9.54 19.48 10.61
CA PHE A 40 -8.61 18.45 11.03
C PHE A 40 -7.19 18.97 11.23
N ALA A 41 -6.41 18.29 12.06
CA ALA A 41 -4.96 18.43 12.11
C ALA A 41 -4.29 17.08 12.35
N PHE A 42 -2.99 17.05 12.08
CA PHE A 42 -2.16 15.87 12.31
C PHE A 42 -1.71 15.81 13.77
N PHE A 43 -1.90 14.65 14.41
CA PHE A 43 -1.41 14.41 15.77
C PHE A 43 0.09 14.09 15.75
N LYS A 44 0.92 15.13 15.90
CA LYS A 44 2.40 15.03 15.83
C LYS A 44 2.99 13.91 16.69
N PRO A 45 2.63 13.74 17.99
CA PRO A 45 3.22 12.72 18.83
C PRO A 45 2.97 11.27 18.35
N GLY A 46 1.90 11.03 17.58
CA GLY A 46 1.63 9.73 16.98
C GLY A 46 2.43 9.51 15.71
N ILE A 47 2.55 10.53 14.86
CA ILE A 47 3.32 10.47 13.61
C ILE A 47 4.81 10.30 13.86
N ASP A 48 5.34 10.95 14.91
CA ASP A 48 6.77 10.89 15.23
C ASP A 48 7.21 9.50 15.71
N LYS A 49 6.27 8.69 16.23
CA LYS A 49 6.52 7.30 16.63
C LYS A 49 6.55 6.32 15.45
N ALA A 50 6.16 6.75 14.25
CA ALA A 50 6.20 5.90 13.07
C ALA A 50 7.66 5.69 12.61
N GLU A 51 8.18 4.47 12.80
CA GLU A 51 9.53 4.04 12.40
C GLU A 51 9.61 3.80 10.88
N ILE A 52 9.48 4.87 10.10
CA ILE A 52 9.54 4.86 8.63
C ILE A 52 10.47 5.97 8.13
N SER A 53 10.86 5.87 6.85
CA SER A 53 11.68 6.90 6.21
C SER A 53 10.95 8.25 6.19
N ASP A 54 11.70 9.36 6.26
CA ASP A 54 11.11 10.71 6.19
C ASP A 54 10.40 10.97 4.86
N LEU A 55 10.87 10.33 3.78
CA LEU A 55 10.24 10.38 2.47
C LEU A 55 8.85 9.74 2.50
N ASP A 56 8.72 8.56 3.10
CA ASP A 56 7.46 7.85 3.20
C ASP A 56 6.51 8.54 4.17
N LYS A 57 7.03 9.06 5.28
CA LYS A 57 6.27 9.91 6.21
C LYS A 57 5.65 11.10 5.47
N LYS A 58 6.44 11.84 4.70
CA LYS A 58 5.94 12.97 3.89
C LYS A 58 4.90 12.55 2.85
N ARG A 59 5.10 11.40 2.20
CA ARG A 59 4.15 10.87 1.19
C ARG A 59 2.82 10.47 1.81
N ILE A 60 2.83 9.76 2.93
CA ILE A 60 1.63 9.33 3.64
C ILE A 60 0.83 10.55 4.13
N LEU A 61 1.50 11.50 4.80
CA LEU A 61 0.83 12.71 5.29
C LEU A 61 0.20 13.52 4.15
N ARG A 62 0.91 13.65 3.02
CA ARG A 62 0.37 14.34 1.83
C ARG A 62 -0.82 13.59 1.22
N ALA A 63 -0.77 12.26 1.16
CA ALA A 63 -1.88 11.46 0.65
C ALA A 63 -3.13 11.61 1.52
N ILE A 64 -2.97 11.52 2.85
CA ILE A 64 -4.07 11.73 3.81
C ILE A 64 -4.63 13.14 3.68
N GLU A 65 -3.77 14.15 3.60
CA GLU A 65 -4.20 15.53 3.41
C GLU A 65 -5.02 15.70 2.12
N ASN A 66 -4.56 15.17 1.00
CA ASN A 66 -5.28 15.27 -0.26
C ASN A 66 -6.66 14.62 -0.17
N GLU A 67 -6.78 13.44 0.45
CA GLU A 67 -8.06 12.75 0.63
C GLU A 67 -9.01 13.49 1.58
N MET A 68 -8.48 14.06 2.67
CA MET A 68 -9.28 14.88 3.60
C MET A 68 -9.81 16.15 2.93
N LEU A 69 -8.96 16.83 2.15
CA LEU A 69 -9.37 18.00 1.37
C LEU A 69 -10.41 17.62 0.30
N ALA A 70 -10.22 16.49 -0.40
CA ALA A 70 -11.17 15.98 -1.39
C ALA A 70 -12.54 15.63 -0.77
N LYS A 71 -12.56 15.23 0.50
CA LYS A 71 -13.77 15.00 1.29
C LYS A 71 -14.39 16.28 1.88
N GLY A 72 -13.78 17.44 1.67
CA GLY A 72 -14.29 18.74 2.10
C GLY A 72 -13.89 19.17 3.53
N PHE A 73 -12.93 18.49 4.14
CA PHE A 73 -12.35 18.94 5.42
C PHE A 73 -11.32 20.05 5.19
N VAL A 74 -11.07 20.86 6.22
CA VAL A 74 -10.10 21.96 6.18
C VAL A 74 -9.06 21.80 7.29
N LYS A 75 -7.80 22.14 7.01
CA LYS A 75 -6.77 22.19 8.06
C LYS A 75 -7.01 23.38 8.99
N SER A 76 -6.89 23.15 10.29
CA SER A 76 -7.01 24.20 11.31
C SER A 76 -5.94 24.02 12.40
N GLU A 77 -5.50 25.12 12.99
CA GLU A 77 -4.68 25.11 14.21
C GLU A 77 -5.51 24.75 15.45
N ASP A 78 -6.83 24.99 15.40
CA ASP A 78 -7.83 24.53 16.38
C ASP A 78 -8.79 23.52 15.69
N PRO A 79 -8.42 22.23 15.62
CA PRO A 79 -9.15 21.24 14.85
C PRO A 79 -10.24 20.55 15.67
N SER A 80 -11.36 20.23 15.02
CA SER A 80 -12.41 19.37 15.58
C SER A 80 -12.01 17.89 15.62
N MET A 81 -11.04 17.48 14.80
CA MET A 81 -10.57 16.09 14.69
C MET A 81 -9.05 16.02 14.53
N LEU A 82 -8.43 15.02 15.17
CA LEU A 82 -7.01 14.73 15.01
C LEU A 82 -6.80 13.42 14.27
N VAL A 83 -5.88 13.44 13.30
CA VAL A 83 -5.50 12.26 12.51
C VAL A 83 -4.13 11.76 12.96
N SER A 84 -4.05 10.47 13.29
CA SER A 84 -2.81 9.80 13.65
C SER A 84 -2.58 8.59 12.76
N ILE A 85 -1.31 8.22 12.57
CA ILE A 85 -0.92 7.05 11.78
C ILE A 85 0.01 6.19 12.62
N PHE A 86 -0.06 4.88 12.39
CA PHE A 86 0.86 3.90 12.93
C PHE A 86 1.33 3.02 11.78
N THR A 87 2.62 2.71 11.77
CA THR A 87 3.23 1.88 10.73
C THR A 87 4.14 0.84 11.38
N THR A 88 4.26 -0.30 10.72
CA THR A 88 5.22 -1.34 11.08
C THR A 88 6.05 -1.62 9.84
N ALA A 89 7.36 -1.41 9.95
CA ALA A 89 8.29 -1.79 8.90
C ALA A 89 8.91 -3.15 9.24
N GLN A 90 9.04 -4.02 8.25
CA GLN A 90 9.76 -5.28 8.39
C GLN A 90 10.90 -5.30 7.38
N GLN A 91 12.11 -5.58 7.86
CA GLN A 91 13.25 -5.78 6.97
C GLN A 91 13.11 -7.14 6.30
N ARG A 92 12.96 -7.15 4.97
CA ARG A 92 13.03 -8.36 4.17
C ARG A 92 14.50 -8.63 3.84
N VAL A 93 15.04 -9.73 4.34
CA VAL A 93 16.38 -10.21 3.98
C VAL A 93 16.21 -11.25 2.88
N ASP A 94 16.49 -10.87 1.65
CA ASP A 94 16.54 -11.80 0.53
C ASP A 94 17.94 -12.44 0.48
N VAL A 95 18.04 -13.71 0.88
CA VAL A 95 19.28 -14.48 0.76
C VAL A 95 19.35 -15.07 -0.65
N TYR A 96 20.15 -14.46 -1.52
CA TYR A 96 20.43 -15.02 -2.84
C TYR A 96 21.50 -16.11 -2.71
N ASN A 97 21.07 -17.35 -2.50
CA ASN A 97 21.97 -18.50 -2.50
C ASN A 97 22.31 -18.88 -3.95
N ASN A 98 23.39 -18.30 -4.50
CA ASN A 98 23.96 -18.72 -5.79
C ASN A 98 24.91 -19.92 -5.62
N TYR A 99 24.55 -20.87 -4.76
CA TYR A 99 25.32 -22.10 -4.55
C TYR A 99 24.50 -23.28 -5.08
N GLY A 100 24.78 -23.66 -6.34
CA GLY A 100 24.37 -24.97 -6.86
C GLY A 100 23.47 -24.97 -8.09
N TRP A 101 23.89 -24.33 -9.18
CA TRP A 101 23.60 -24.84 -10.53
C TRP A 101 24.92 -25.07 -11.27
N GLY A 102 25.85 -25.74 -10.59
CA GLY A 102 26.92 -26.48 -11.23
C GLY A 102 26.31 -27.71 -11.89
N TRP A 103 26.55 -27.86 -13.19
CA TRP A 103 26.27 -29.06 -13.98
C TRP A 103 27.04 -30.27 -13.44
N GLY A 104 26.60 -30.83 -12.31
CA GLY A 104 27.31 -31.90 -11.59
C GLY A 104 26.40 -33.02 -11.08
N ALA A 105 25.13 -33.05 -11.52
CA ALA A 105 24.15 -34.06 -11.10
C ALA A 105 24.02 -35.25 -12.08
N TRP A 106 25.01 -35.47 -12.96
CA TRP A 106 25.15 -36.70 -13.73
C TRP A 106 26.55 -37.26 -13.45
N GLY A 107 26.58 -38.20 -12.51
CA GLY A 107 27.80 -38.86 -12.04
C GLY A 107 28.47 -39.74 -13.11
N PRO A 108 29.65 -40.31 -12.82
CA PRO A 108 30.30 -41.24 -13.71
C PRO A 108 29.45 -42.51 -13.82
N TRP A 109 29.27 -43.01 -15.04
CA TRP A 109 28.40 -44.15 -15.45
C TRP A 109 26.96 -43.75 -15.77
N GLY A 110 26.79 -43.28 -17.02
CA GLY A 110 25.54 -42.93 -17.68
C GLY A 110 25.82 -42.02 -18.86
#